data_AF-A0A969F011-F1
#
_entry.id   AF-A0A969F011-F1
#
_cell.length_a   1.000
_cell.length_b   1.000
_cell.length_c   1.000
_cell.angle_alpha   90.00
_cell.angle_beta   90.00
_cell.angle_gamma   90.00
#
_symmetry.space_group_name_H-M   'P 1'
#
loop_
_entity.id
_entity.type
_entity.pdbx_description
1 polymer ?
#
loop_
_entity_poly.entity_id
_entity_poly.type
_entity_poly.pdbx_seq_one_letter_code
_entity_poly.pdbx_strand_id
1 'polypeptide(L)'
;MLILADGSFAAAFQHPTGFKFGTGRIDDEGKSIIALESAVSCTIQFDFSTGRFSGEWVQTDRPNERFSGVMEGRDHGIRLVNLSVRTQMLQSGSTTIAGFVTAGSGRQRILGRAIGPT
;
A
#
# COMPACT_ATOMS: atom_id res chain seq x y z
N MET A 1 -2.49 10.44 -8.74
CA MET A 1 -1.22 11.16 -8.92
C MET A 1 -0.64 10.76 -10.26
N LEU A 2 -0.18 11.74 -11.05
CA LEU A 2 0.43 11.52 -12.36
C LEU A 2 1.91 11.88 -12.26
N ILE A 3 2.79 10.95 -12.65
CA ILE A 3 4.25 11.16 -12.70
C ILE A 3 4.67 11.05 -14.15
N LEU A 4 5.44 12.02 -14.62
CA LEU A 4 6.01 12.09 -15.95
C LEU A 4 7.40 11.45 -15.98
N ALA A 5 7.85 11.06 -17.18
CA ALA A 5 9.13 10.37 -17.35
C ALA A 5 10.36 11.21 -16.94
N ASP A 6 10.21 12.54 -16.89
CA ASP A 6 11.24 13.47 -16.45
C ASP A 6 11.32 13.61 -14.91
N GLY A 7 10.49 12.87 -14.16
CA GLY A 7 10.40 12.92 -12.70
C GLY A 7 9.49 14.03 -12.16
N SER A 8 8.89 14.84 -13.03
CA SER A 8 7.89 15.84 -12.65
C SER A 8 6.56 15.15 -12.34
N PHE A 9 5.79 15.66 -11.37
CA PHE A 9 4.50 15.07 -11.04
C PHE A 9 3.45 16.10 -10.61
N ALA A 10 2.18 15.69 -10.71
CA ALA A 10 1.04 16.36 -10.14
C ALA A 10 0.28 15.40 -9.21
N ALA A 11 0.01 15.85 -7.99
CA ALA A 11 -0.65 15.05 -6.97
C ALA A 11 -1.85 15.80 -6.38
N ALA A 12 -2.93 15.05 -6.19
CA ALA A 12 -4.11 15.46 -5.45
C ALA A 12 -4.19 14.56 -4.22
N PHE A 13 -4.42 15.17 -3.07
CA PHE A 13 -4.50 14.49 -1.79
C PHE A 13 -5.82 14.83 -1.11
N GLN A 14 -6.47 13.83 -0.55
CA GLN A 14 -7.60 14.05 0.33
C GLN A 14 -7.08 14.28 1.75
N HIS A 15 -7.20 15.52 2.23
CA HIS A 15 -6.90 15.90 3.60
C HIS A 15 -8.22 16.01 4.39
N PRO A 16 -8.24 15.84 5.73
CA PRO A 16 -9.47 15.99 6.51
C PRO A 16 -10.21 17.33 6.33
N THR A 17 -9.50 18.39 5.91
CA THR A 17 -10.09 19.70 5.64
C THR A 17 -10.43 19.96 4.17
N GLY A 18 -10.29 18.96 3.30
CA GLY A 18 -10.61 19.05 1.87
C GLY A 18 -9.48 18.52 0.98
N PHE A 19 -9.63 18.72 -0.33
CA PHE A 19 -8.58 18.34 -1.28
C PHE A 19 -7.43 19.35 -1.27
N LYS A 20 -6.20 18.83 -1.26
CA LYS A 20 -4.97 19.59 -1.43
C LYS A 20 -4.29 19.15 -2.72
N PHE A 21 -3.77 20.10 -3.47
CA PHE A 21 -3.13 19.85 -4.76
C PHE A 21 -1.72 20.39 -4.73
N GLY A 22 -0.80 19.67 -5.37
CA GLY A 22 0.57 20.11 -5.47
C GLY A 22 1.26 19.53 -6.69
N THR A 23 2.31 20.22 -7.11
CA THR A 23 3.25 19.73 -8.12
C THR A 23 4.64 19.69 -7.50
N GLY A 24 5.49 18.86 -8.05
CA GLY A 24 6.84 18.71 -7.57
C GLY A 24 7.71 17.95 -8.53
N ARG A 25 8.96 17.75 -8.11
CA ARG A 25 9.95 16.96 -8.82
C ARG A 25 10.51 15.94 -7.84
N ILE A 26 10.54 14.68 -8.28
CA ILE A 26 11.22 13.63 -7.54
C ILE A 26 12.72 13.76 -7.78
N ASP A 27 13.50 13.80 -6.71
CA ASP A 27 14.97 13.79 -6.77
C ASP A 27 15.51 12.40 -7.14
N ASP A 28 16.83 12.31 -7.33
CA ASP A 28 17.49 11.07 -7.76
C ASP A 28 17.41 9.96 -6.68
N GLU A 29 17.16 10.35 -5.42
CA GLU A 29 16.92 9.44 -4.29
C GLU A 29 15.44 9.01 -4.15
N GLY A 30 14.56 9.46 -5.06
CA GLY A 30 13.14 9.11 -5.05
C GLY A 30 12.32 9.94 -4.06
N LYS A 31 12.86 11.01 -3.49
CA LYS A 31 12.18 11.87 -2.52
C LYS A 31 11.63 13.13 -3.21
N SER A 32 10.54 13.65 -2.66
CA SER A 32 10.00 14.96 -3.02
C SER A 32 9.36 15.59 -1.80
N ILE A 33 9.47 16.92 -1.69
CA ILE A 33 8.71 17.72 -0.75
C ILE A 33 7.71 18.55 -1.55
N ILE A 34 6.44 18.48 -1.17
CA ILE A 34 5.35 19.23 -1.79
C ILE A 34 4.89 20.26 -0.76
N ALA A 35 5.17 21.53 -1.04
CA ALA A 35 4.51 22.62 -0.33
C ALA A 35 3.08 22.72 -0.85
N LEU A 36 2.09 22.60 0.03
CA LEU A 36 0.68 22.66 -0.36
C LEU A 36 0.10 24.03 0.02
N GLU A 37 0.25 24.44 1.28
CA GLU A 37 -0.13 25.74 1.81
C GLU A 37 0.84 26.16 2.94
N SER A 38 0.75 27.40 3.44
CA SER A 38 1.69 28.03 4.38
C SER A 38 1.94 27.28 5.71
N ALA A 39 1.13 26.28 6.05
CA ALA A 39 1.29 25.46 7.26
C ALA A 39 1.21 23.94 7.02
N VAL A 40 1.12 23.50 5.76
CA VAL A 40 0.99 22.08 5.41
C VAL A 40 1.94 21.73 4.27
N SER A 41 2.85 20.80 4.52
CA SER A 41 3.66 20.17 3.48
C SER A 41 3.47 18.66 3.49
N CYS A 42 3.76 18.04 2.35
CA CYS A 42 3.76 16.60 2.20
C CYS A 42 5.15 16.17 1.74
N THR A 43 5.82 15.35 2.54
CA THR A 43 7.02 14.65 2.07
C THR A 43 6.60 13.32 1.47
N ILE A 44 7.07 13.00 0.26
CA ILE A 44 6.81 11.73 -0.40
C ILE A 44 8.14 11.08 -0.74
N GLN A 45 8.21 9.77 -0.53
CA GLN A 45 9.31 8.93 -0.96
C GLN A 45 8.77 7.83 -1.87
N PHE A 46 9.43 7.65 -3.01
CA PHE A 46 9.18 6.63 -4.00
C PHE A 46 10.32 5.63 -3.99
N ASP A 47 9.97 4.35 -3.88
CA ASP A 47 10.87 3.27 -4.23
C ASP A 47 10.52 2.83 -5.64
N PHE A 48 11.28 3.33 -6.62
CA PHE A 48 11.10 2.97 -8.02
C PHE A 48 11.46 1.52 -8.33
N SER A 49 12.13 0.78 -7.45
CA SER A 49 12.39 -0.64 -7.67
C SER A 49 11.16 -1.50 -7.34
N THR A 50 10.39 -1.09 -6.32
CA THR A 50 9.20 -1.83 -5.85
C THR A 50 7.87 -1.18 -6.22
N GLY A 51 7.87 0.04 -6.76
CA GLY A 51 6.66 0.81 -7.05
C GLY A 51 5.91 1.26 -5.78
N ARG A 52 6.55 1.15 -4.61
CA ARG A 52 5.98 1.65 -3.35
C ARG A 52 6.16 3.15 -3.26
N PHE A 53 5.20 3.80 -2.64
CA PHE A 53 5.38 5.17 -2.18
C PHE A 53 4.88 5.31 -0.76
N SER A 54 5.52 6.18 0.00
CA SER A 54 5.10 6.57 1.34
C SER A 54 5.17 8.08 1.44
N GLY A 55 4.45 8.63 2.40
CA GLY A 55 4.57 10.03 2.69
C GLY A 55 4.12 10.40 4.09
N GLU A 56 4.51 11.60 4.47
CA GLU A 56 4.18 12.21 5.75
C GLU A 56 3.61 13.60 5.51
N TRP A 57 2.43 13.82 6.08
CA TRP A 57 1.79 15.11 6.27
C TRP A 57 2.50 15.83 7.39
N VAL A 58 3.18 16.92 7.08
CA VAL A 58 3.80 17.80 8.06
C VAL A 58 2.89 18.99 8.26
N GLN A 59 2.37 19.15 9.47
CA GLN A 59 1.40 20.17 9.84
C GLN A 59 1.88 20.92 11.08
N THR A 60 1.62 22.23 11.15
CA THR A 60 1.98 23.03 12.33
C THR A 60 0.98 22.85 13.49
N ASP A 61 -0.29 22.64 13.18
CA ASP A 61 -1.39 22.71 14.15
C ASP A 61 -1.97 21.33 14.55
N ARG A 62 -1.46 20.24 13.96
CA ARG A 62 -1.94 18.87 14.16
C ARG A 62 -0.79 17.88 14.14
N PRO A 63 -0.96 16.68 14.73
CA PRO A 63 0.03 15.61 14.59
C PRO A 63 0.28 15.29 13.11
N ASN A 64 1.52 14.95 12.79
CA ASN A 64 1.86 14.48 11.45
C ASN A 64 1.18 13.15 11.16
N GLU A 65 0.65 13.02 9.95
CA GLU A 65 -0.05 11.81 9.50
C GLU A 65 0.78 11.10 8.44
N ARG A 66 0.81 9.77 8.48
CA ARG A 66 1.55 8.97 7.51
C ARG A 66 0.60 8.25 6.57
N PHE A 67 1.00 8.15 5.31
CA PHE A 67 0.32 7.34 4.31
C PHE A 67 1.31 6.48 3.53
N SER A 68 0.78 5.43 2.92
CA SER A 68 1.55 4.55 2.04
C SER A 68 0.66 3.98 0.95
N GLY A 69 1.26 3.67 -0.19
CA GLY A 69 0.58 3.06 -1.32
C GLY A 69 1.54 2.34 -2.25
N VAL A 70 0.97 1.77 -3.30
CA VAL A 70 1.68 1.08 -4.37
C VAL A 70 1.15 1.58 -5.71
N MET A 71 2.02 1.64 -6.72
CA MET A 71 1.62 1.98 -8.08
C MET A 71 0.86 0.80 -8.70
N GLU A 72 -0.27 1.10 -9.34
CA GLU A 72 -1.02 0.11 -10.12
C GLU A 72 -0.11 -0.47 -11.22
N GLY A 73 -0.13 -1.79 -11.37
CA GLY A 73 0.69 -2.50 -12.36
C GLY A 73 2.17 -2.71 -11.98
N ARG A 74 2.62 -2.27 -10.80
CA ARG A 74 3.93 -2.67 -10.23
C ARG A 74 3.75 -3.68 -9.11
N ASP A 75 4.69 -4.63 -9.08
CA ASP A 75 4.56 -5.94 -8.43
C ASP A 75 4.00 -5.88 -7.00
N HIS A 76 2.98 -6.70 -6.77
CA HIS A 76 2.53 -7.07 -5.44
C HIS A 76 3.64 -7.91 -4.84
N GLY A 77 4.65 -7.25 -4.23
CA GLY A 77 5.76 -7.95 -3.58
C GLY A 77 5.20 -9.13 -2.79
N ILE A 78 5.59 -10.34 -3.20
CA ILE A 78 4.99 -11.60 -2.75
C ILE A 78 4.96 -11.59 -1.22
N ARG A 79 3.80 -11.31 -0.65
CA ARG A 79 3.66 -11.25 0.80
C ARG A 79 3.24 -12.62 1.27
N LEU A 80 4.15 -13.31 1.96
CA LEU A 80 3.77 -14.39 2.86
C LEU A 80 2.92 -13.78 3.98
N VAL A 81 1.61 -13.99 3.92
CA VAL A 81 0.67 -13.67 4.99
C VAL A 81 0.27 -14.96 5.69
N ASN A 82 0.30 -14.97 7.02
CA ASN A 82 -0.31 -16.05 7.78
C ASN A 82 -1.84 -15.87 7.74
N LEU A 83 -2.54 -16.79 7.08
CA LEU A 83 -4.00 -16.88 7.14
C LEU A 83 -4.37 -17.96 8.16
N SER A 84 -5.02 -17.55 9.25
CA SER A 84 -5.59 -18.48 10.23
C SER A 84 -7.10 -18.31 10.28
N VAL A 85 -7.82 -19.43 10.30
CA VAL A 85 -9.28 -19.46 10.49
C VAL A 85 -9.55 -20.29 11.73
N ARG A 86 -10.26 -19.72 12.70
CA ARG A 86 -10.78 -20.45 13.86
C ARG A 86 -12.29 -20.48 13.75
N THR A 87 -12.84 -21.64 13.41
CA THR A 87 -14.29 -21.85 13.29
C THR A 87 -14.73 -22.95 14.25
N GLN A 88 -15.93 -22.81 14.82
CA GLN A 88 -16.54 -23.85 15.64
C GLN A 88 -17.23 -24.84 14.72
N MET A 89 -16.72 -26.08 14.67
CA MET A 89 -17.40 -27.17 13.96
C MET A 89 -18.57 -27.64 14.84
N LEU A 90 -19.80 -27.26 14.47
CA LEU A 90 -21.00 -27.83 15.08
C LEU A 90 -21.10 -29.31 14.67
N GLN A 91 -21.42 -30.17 15.65
CA GLN A 91 -21.46 -31.62 15.43
C GLN A 91 -22.47 -32.01 14.34
N SER A 92 -22.05 -32.98 13.52
CA SER A 92 -22.70 -33.56 12.35
C SER A 92 -22.83 -32.63 11.12
N GLY A 93 -21.87 -32.75 10.20
CA GLY A 93 -22.08 -32.39 8.79
C GLY A 93 -21.40 -31.12 8.27
N SER A 94 -20.82 -30.28 9.13
CA SER A 94 -20.08 -29.10 8.67
C SER A 94 -18.60 -29.43 8.54
N THR A 95 -18.09 -29.67 7.33
CA THR A 95 -16.64 -29.79 7.07
C THR A 95 -16.08 -28.41 6.76
N THR A 96 -15.06 -27.96 7.51
CA THR A 96 -14.33 -26.73 7.15
C THR A 96 -13.37 -27.04 6.01
N ILE A 97 -13.58 -26.38 4.86
CA ILE A 97 -12.66 -26.43 3.73
C ILE A 97 -11.81 -25.16 3.76
N ALA A 98 -10.51 -25.32 3.95
CA ALA A 98 -9.54 -24.25 3.75
C ALA A 98 -9.04 -24.28 2.30
N GLY A 99 -8.96 -23.13 1.64
CA GLY A 99 -8.52 -23.02 0.25
C GLY A 99 -7.87 -21.66 -0.04
N PHE A 100 -7.32 -21.52 -1.23
CA PHE A 100 -6.73 -20.28 -1.73
C PHE A 100 -7.50 -19.83 -2.97
N VAL A 101 -7.65 -18.52 -3.15
CA VAL A 101 -8.17 -17.93 -4.39
C VAL A 101 -6.99 -17.58 -5.28
N THR A 102 -7.00 -18.04 -6.52
CA THR A 102 -6.00 -17.70 -7.55
C THR A 102 -6.67 -16.97 -8.70
N ALA A 103 -5.93 -16.09 -9.38
CA ALA A 103 -6.39 -15.37 -10.57
C ALA A 103 -5.23 -15.14 -11.55
N GLY A 104 -5.55 -14.95 -12.84
CA GLY A 104 -4.56 -14.71 -13.90
C GLY A 104 -3.97 -15.99 -14.53
N SER A 105 -3.08 -15.80 -15.51
CA SER A 105 -2.53 -16.88 -16.36
C SER A 105 -1.12 -17.35 -15.96
N GLY A 106 -0.67 -17.04 -14.74
CA GLY A 106 0.67 -17.37 -14.23
C GLY A 106 0.73 -18.66 -13.42
N ARG A 107 1.96 -19.15 -13.19
CA ARG A 107 2.23 -20.32 -12.33
C ARG A 107 2.64 -19.86 -10.93
N GLN A 108 1.89 -20.26 -9.90
CA GLN A 108 2.14 -19.87 -8.51
C GLN A 108 2.59 -21.07 -7.67
N ARG A 109 3.64 -20.87 -6.85
CA ARG A 109 4.12 -21.88 -5.89
C ARG A 109 3.46 -21.64 -4.53
N ILE A 110 2.86 -22.69 -3.96
CA ILE A 110 2.23 -22.66 -2.64
C ILE A 110 2.87 -23.69 -1.71
N LEU A 111 2.97 -23.37 -0.41
CA LEU A 111 3.37 -24.29 0.65
C LEU A 111 2.19 -24.44 1.62
N GLY A 112 1.59 -25.63 1.66
CA GLY A 112 0.52 -25.96 2.61
C GLY A 112 1.06 -26.80 3.76
N ARG A 113 0.68 -26.47 5.01
CA ARG A 113 0.95 -27.29 6.20
C ARG A 113 -0.32 -27.41 7.03
N ALA A 114 -0.83 -28.63 7.18
CA ALA A 114 -1.95 -28.94 8.05
C ALA A 114 -1.44 -29.55 9.37
N ILE A 115 -1.98 -29.11 10.50
CA ILE A 115 -1.74 -29.70 11.83
C ILE A 115 -3.10 -29.88 12.49
N GLY A 116 -3.48 -31.13 12.77
CA GLY A 116 -4.72 -31.49 13.47
C GLY A 116 -4.46 -31.81 14.95
N PRO A 117 -5.52 -31.98 15.77
CA PRO A 117 -5.36 -32.37 17.17
C PRO A 117 -4.63 -33.72 17.30
N THR A 118 -3.68 -33.80 18.24
CA THR A 118 -3.08 -35.05 18.76
C THR A 118 -3.98 -35.70 19.79
#